data_AF-A0A317PEY8-F1
#
_entry.id   AF-A0A317PEY8-F1
#
_cell.length_a   1.000
_cell.length_b   1.000
_cell.length_c   1.000
_cell.angle_alpha   90.00
_cell.angle_beta   90.00
_cell.angle_gamma   90.00
#
_symmetry.space_group_name_H-M   'P 1'
#
loop_
_entity.id
_entity.type
_entity.pdbx_description
1 polymer ?
#
loop_
_entity_poly.entity_id
_entity_poly.type
_entity_poly.pdbx_seq_one_letter_code
_entity_poly.pdbx_strand_id
1 'polypeptide(L)'
;MNGYENLYLAILPDLAEHYGISSSHFQSNPHSTSSQQCRSHLYKLILIEFYLHEHRLKYSNSVLHLDGVAALHHLVYLKTKWTPASIRNLNTPDLLFALLDDLVPDQLSETAQNYLARISKSQRLPKIDLMSYTGWKIGSGDQYLKDE
;
A
#
# COMPACT_ATOMS: atom_id res chain seq x y z
N MET A 1 -5.63 -17.39 -8.29
CA MET A 1 -4.77 -16.64 -7.34
C MET A 1 -5.45 -15.31 -7.11
N ASN A 2 -5.72 -14.93 -5.86
CA ASN A 2 -6.43 -13.68 -5.54
C ASN A 2 -5.48 -12.48 -5.79
N GLY A 3 -5.98 -11.37 -6.34
CA GLY A 3 -5.21 -10.15 -6.63
C GLY A 3 -4.37 -9.65 -5.44
N TYR A 4 -4.83 -9.86 -4.20
CA TYR A 4 -4.08 -9.53 -2.98
C TYR A 4 -2.74 -10.27 -2.86
N GLU A 5 -2.71 -11.54 -3.28
CA GLU A 5 -1.48 -12.34 -3.28
C GLU A 5 -0.53 -11.93 -4.40
N ASN A 6 -1.07 -11.58 -5.57
CA ASN A 6 -0.26 -11.07 -6.68
C ASN A 6 0.45 -9.77 -6.29
N LEU A 7 -0.27 -8.85 -5.62
CA LEU A 7 0.33 -7.61 -5.11
C LEU A 7 1.45 -7.90 -4.10
N TYR A 8 1.18 -8.79 -3.13
CA TYR A 8 2.17 -9.18 -2.14
C TYR A 8 3.45 -9.73 -2.78
N LEU A 9 3.31 -10.63 -3.76
CA LEU A 9 4.43 -11.23 -4.47
C LEU A 9 5.15 -10.26 -5.41
N ALA A 10 4.48 -9.19 -5.86
CA ALA A 10 5.09 -8.14 -6.67
C ALA A 10 5.99 -7.21 -5.86
N ILE A 11 5.57 -6.83 -4.63
CA ILE A 11 6.32 -5.87 -3.80
C ILE A 11 7.49 -6.57 -3.07
N LEU A 12 7.27 -7.79 -2.58
CA LEU A 12 8.19 -8.46 -1.65
C LEU A 12 9.63 -8.61 -2.16
N PRO A 13 9.92 -9.05 -3.41
CA PRO A 13 11.29 -9.34 -3.84
C PRO A 13 12.21 -8.12 -3.78
N ASP A 14 11.81 -7.03 -4.43
CA ASP A 14 12.59 -5.79 -4.52
C ASP A 14 12.71 -5.11 -3.15
N LEU A 15 11.66 -5.19 -2.34
CA LEU A 15 11.68 -4.69 -0.98
C LEU A 15 12.61 -5.51 -0.08
N ALA A 16 12.64 -6.84 -0.23
CA ALA A 16 13.54 -7.69 0.54
C ALA A 16 15.01 -7.40 0.17
N GLU A 17 15.30 -7.18 -1.12
CA GLU A 17 16.61 -6.75 -1.59
C GLU A 17 17.03 -5.40 -0.98
N HIS A 18 16.11 -4.42 -0.93
CA HIS A 18 16.36 -3.12 -0.27
C HIS A 18 16.82 -3.27 1.19
N TYR A 19 16.29 -4.27 1.91
CA TYR A 19 16.68 -4.57 3.29
C TYR A 19 17.86 -5.56 3.40
N GLY A 20 18.49 -5.94 2.28
CA GLY A 20 19.62 -6.87 2.24
C GLY A 20 19.25 -8.30 2.63
N ILE A 21 17.99 -8.71 2.39
CA ILE A 21 17.46 -10.02 2.80
C ILE A 21 17.20 -10.86 1.56
N SER A 22 17.69 -12.09 1.54
CA SER A 22 17.23 -13.07 0.54
C SER A 22 15.81 -13.53 0.86
N SER A 23 15.03 -13.92 -0.15
CA SER A 23 13.68 -14.49 0.06
C SER A 23 13.69 -15.70 1.00
N SER A 24 14.79 -16.47 1.02
CA SER A 24 15.00 -17.58 1.97
C SER A 24 15.24 -17.10 3.41
N HIS A 25 15.96 -15.99 3.62
CA HIS A 25 16.16 -15.36 4.93
C HIS A 25 14.88 -14.75 5.50
N PHE A 26 14.03 -14.21 4.63
CA PHE A 26 12.73 -13.64 5.05
C PHE A 26 11.89 -14.69 5.79
N GLN A 27 11.84 -15.93 5.28
CA GLN A 27 11.08 -17.02 5.89
C GLN A 27 11.81 -17.69 7.08
N SER A 28 13.12 -17.88 6.97
CA SER A 28 13.90 -18.66 7.96
C SER A 28 14.31 -17.89 9.21
N ASN A 29 14.43 -16.55 9.15
CA ASN A 29 14.83 -15.74 10.30
C ASN A 29 13.84 -14.58 10.55
N PRO A 30 12.66 -14.87 11.15
CA PRO A 30 11.60 -13.89 11.34
C PRO A 30 11.92 -12.81 12.39
N HIS A 31 12.89 -13.06 13.26
CA HIS A 31 13.25 -12.16 14.36
C HIS A 31 14.37 -11.19 14.04
N SER A 32 15.03 -11.32 12.88
CA SER A 32 16.03 -10.35 12.46
C SER A 32 15.41 -8.96 12.31
N THR A 33 16.15 -7.92 12.69
CA THR A 33 15.68 -6.53 12.60
C THR A 33 15.31 -6.17 11.16
N SER A 34 16.14 -6.54 10.19
CA SER A 34 15.86 -6.31 8.77
C SER A 34 14.57 -7.01 8.34
N SER A 35 14.37 -8.27 8.73
CA SER A 35 13.16 -9.03 8.37
C SER A 35 11.89 -8.43 8.99
N GLN A 36 11.98 -7.85 10.19
CA GLN A 36 10.87 -7.14 10.84
C GLN A 36 10.58 -5.79 10.17
N GLN A 37 11.63 -5.05 9.81
CA GLN A 37 11.49 -3.77 9.10
C GLN A 37 10.90 -3.96 7.70
N CYS A 38 11.40 -4.94 6.94
CA CYS A 38 10.87 -5.29 5.63
C CYS A 38 9.39 -5.68 5.70
N ARG A 39 8.99 -6.53 6.66
CA ARG A 39 7.57 -6.89 6.88
C ARG A 39 6.71 -5.67 7.20
N SER A 40 7.18 -4.79 8.08
CA SER A 40 6.45 -3.57 8.40
C SER A 40 6.29 -2.66 7.20
N HIS A 41 7.33 -2.53 6.39
CA HIS A 41 7.29 -1.75 5.17
C HIS A 41 6.29 -2.33 4.17
N LEU A 42 6.38 -3.65 3.92
CA LEU A 42 5.48 -4.36 3.03
C LEU A 42 4.02 -4.22 3.46
N TYR A 43 3.75 -4.42 4.75
CA TYR A 43 2.42 -4.28 5.32
C TYR A 43 1.82 -2.89 5.05
N LYS A 44 2.60 -1.83 5.26
CA LYS A 44 2.14 -0.45 5.05
C LYS A 44 1.90 -0.12 3.58
N LEU A 45 2.74 -0.61 2.68
CA LEU A 45 2.52 -0.46 1.23
C LEU A 45 1.23 -1.17 0.80
N ILE A 46 1.05 -2.42 1.22
CA ILE A 46 -0.15 -3.19 0.90
C ILE A 46 -1.41 -2.51 1.47
N LEU A 47 -1.36 -2.01 2.71
CA LEU A 47 -2.45 -1.26 3.32
C LEU A 47 -2.87 -0.07 2.44
N ILE A 48 -1.91 0.73 1.98
CA ILE A 48 -2.18 1.88 1.12
C ILE A 48 -2.78 1.44 -0.22
N GLU A 49 -2.22 0.41 -0.86
CA GLU A 49 -2.73 -0.09 -2.14
C GLU A 49 -4.15 -0.67 -2.04
N PHE A 50 -4.48 -1.32 -0.93
CA PHE A 50 -5.84 -1.80 -0.66
C PHE A 50 -6.82 -0.63 -0.54
N TYR A 51 -6.45 0.43 0.19
CA TYR A 51 -7.25 1.65 0.27
C TYR A 51 -7.52 2.26 -1.10
N LEU A 52 -6.47 2.35 -1.93
CA LEU A 52 -6.59 2.92 -3.27
C LEU A 52 -7.45 2.03 -4.17
N HIS A 53 -7.37 0.71 -4.03
CA HIS A 53 -8.21 -0.22 -4.79
C HIS A 53 -9.68 -0.14 -4.40
N GLU A 54 -10.01 -0.13 -3.11
CA GLU A 54 -11.41 0.04 -2.69
C GLU A 54 -11.98 1.41 -3.08
N HIS A 55 -11.13 2.45 -3.06
CA HIS A 55 -11.49 3.76 -3.57
C HIS A 55 -11.77 3.74 -5.07
N ARG A 56 -10.97 3.01 -5.86
CA ARG A 56 -11.23 2.78 -7.30
C ARG A 56 -12.56 2.09 -7.50
N LEU A 57 -12.83 0.98 -6.81
CA LEU A 57 -14.09 0.24 -6.90
C LEU A 57 -15.31 1.13 -6.61
N LYS A 58 -15.17 2.09 -5.70
CA LYS A 58 -16.27 2.97 -5.30
C LYS A 58 -16.51 4.16 -6.21
N TYR A 59 -15.44 4.75 -6.77
CA TYR A 59 -15.53 6.06 -7.46
C TYR A 59 -15.14 6.02 -8.94
N SER A 60 -14.46 4.98 -9.41
CA SER A 60 -14.16 4.80 -10.82
C SER A 60 -15.46 4.63 -11.61
N ASN A 61 -15.54 5.22 -12.80
CA ASN A 61 -16.71 5.10 -13.68
C ASN A 61 -16.28 5.14 -15.14
N SER A 62 -17.24 4.92 -16.05
CA SER A 62 -16.99 4.85 -17.50
C SER A 62 -16.44 6.14 -18.13
N VAL A 63 -16.56 7.29 -17.45
CA VAL A 63 -16.05 8.58 -17.93
C VAL A 63 -14.62 8.82 -17.47
N LEU A 64 -14.27 8.38 -16.25
CA LEU A 64 -12.93 8.56 -15.69
C LEU A 64 -12.52 7.37 -14.84
N HIS A 65 -11.47 6.69 -15.30
CA HIS A 65 -10.78 5.67 -14.52
C HIS A 65 -9.79 6.31 -13.54
N LEU A 66 -9.71 5.76 -12.34
CA LEU A 66 -8.85 6.24 -11.26
C LEU A 66 -7.54 5.44 -11.17
N ASP A 67 -6.93 5.16 -12.33
CA ASP A 67 -5.73 4.33 -12.43
C ASP A 67 -4.49 5.00 -11.80
N GLY A 68 -3.60 4.18 -11.23
CA GLY A 68 -2.35 4.61 -10.63
C GLY A 68 -2.54 5.68 -9.55
N VAL A 69 -1.77 6.77 -9.68
CA VAL A 69 -1.77 7.89 -8.73
C VAL A 69 -3.06 8.70 -8.75
N ALA A 70 -3.90 8.55 -9.79
CA ALA A 70 -5.16 9.30 -9.89
C ALA A 70 -6.13 8.93 -8.74
N ALA A 71 -6.14 7.66 -8.30
CA ALA A 71 -6.87 7.23 -7.12
C ALA A 71 -6.45 8.02 -5.88
N LEU A 72 -5.15 8.16 -5.63
CA LEU A 72 -4.62 8.88 -4.48
C LEU A 72 -5.00 10.36 -4.53
N HIS A 73 -4.83 11.01 -5.70
CA HIS A 73 -5.23 12.40 -5.87
C HIS A 73 -6.73 12.61 -5.64
N HIS A 74 -7.57 11.72 -6.16
CA HIS A 74 -9.02 11.81 -5.96
C HIS A 74 -9.40 11.58 -4.49
N LEU A 75 -8.74 10.65 -3.81
CA LEU A 75 -8.95 10.38 -2.39
C LEU A 75 -8.61 11.61 -1.54
N VAL A 76 -7.43 12.22 -1.76
CA VAL A 76 -7.03 13.47 -1.09
C VAL A 76 -8.01 14.60 -1.40
N TYR A 77 -8.47 14.71 -2.64
CA TYR A 77 -9.48 15.70 -3.03
C TYR A 77 -10.77 15.53 -2.21
N LEU A 78 -11.27 14.31 -2.07
CA LEU A 78 -12.51 14.07 -1.30
C LEU A 78 -12.34 14.41 0.18
N LYS A 79 -11.18 14.14 0.77
CA LYS A 79 -10.89 14.41 2.19
C LYS A 79 -10.69 15.90 2.47
N THR A 80 -9.85 16.56 1.67
CA THR A 80 -9.35 17.92 1.97
C THR A 80 -10.12 19.03 1.26
N LYS A 81 -10.81 18.71 0.16
CA LYS A 81 -11.42 19.67 -0.78
C LYS A 81 -10.42 20.67 -1.38
N TRP A 82 -9.12 20.36 -1.36
CA TRP A 82 -8.12 21.17 -2.04
C TRP A 82 -8.32 21.15 -3.56
N THR A 83 -7.77 22.16 -4.25
CA THR A 83 -7.91 22.18 -5.72
C THR A 83 -7.11 21.04 -6.35
N PRO A 84 -7.59 20.42 -7.45
CA PRO A 84 -6.82 19.39 -8.15
C PRO A 84 -5.44 19.86 -8.61
N ALA A 85 -5.28 21.16 -8.91
CA ALA A 85 -3.99 21.74 -9.25
C ALA A 85 -3.02 21.71 -8.06
N SER A 86 -3.48 22.09 -6.87
CA SER A 86 -2.70 22.02 -5.63
C SER A 86 -2.27 20.57 -5.35
N ILE A 87 -3.21 19.63 -5.45
CA ILE A 87 -2.96 18.21 -5.13
C ILE A 87 -1.89 17.61 -6.07
N ARG A 88 -1.94 17.92 -7.37
CA ARG A 88 -0.95 17.41 -8.34
C ARG A 88 0.47 17.96 -8.13
N ASN A 89 0.61 19.07 -7.42
CA ASN A 89 1.91 19.66 -7.10
C ASN A 89 2.52 19.11 -5.81
N LEU A 90 1.77 18.35 -5.02
CA LEU A 90 2.26 17.74 -3.79
C LEU A 90 3.03 16.46 -4.08
N ASN A 91 4.02 16.16 -3.23
CA ASN A 91 4.72 14.89 -3.28
C ASN A 91 3.91 13.78 -2.58
N THR A 92 4.28 12.52 -2.80
CA THR A 92 3.62 11.37 -2.17
C THR A 92 3.58 11.45 -0.62
N PRO A 93 4.67 11.79 0.09
CA PRO A 93 4.61 11.96 1.54
C PRO A 93 3.54 12.96 2.01
N ASP A 94 3.43 14.12 1.36
CA ASP A 94 2.46 15.17 1.69
C ASP A 94 1.01 14.70 1.42
N LEU A 95 0.81 13.96 0.33
CA LEU A 95 -0.49 13.35 0.01
C LEU A 95 -0.90 12.29 1.05
N LEU A 96 0.04 11.42 1.47
CA LEU A 96 -0.22 10.41 2.50
C LEU A 96 -0.41 11.05 3.88
N PHE A 97 0.30 12.14 4.17
CA PHE A 97 0.11 12.90 5.40
C PHE A 97 -1.32 13.41 5.54
N ALA A 98 -1.92 13.91 4.45
CA ALA A 98 -3.31 14.36 4.44
C ALA A 98 -4.33 13.24 4.71
N LEU A 99 -3.92 11.97 4.59
CA LEU A 99 -4.74 10.78 4.77
C LEU A 99 -4.35 9.95 6.01
N LEU A 100 -3.48 10.47 6.88
CA LEU A 100 -2.87 9.68 7.96
C LEU A 100 -3.92 9.03 8.89
N ASP A 101 -5.00 9.75 9.19
CA ASP A 101 -6.08 9.26 10.05
C ASP A 101 -6.98 8.24 9.35
N ASP A 102 -7.01 8.24 8.02
CA ASP A 102 -7.86 7.35 7.22
C ASP A 102 -7.15 6.03 6.92
N LEU A 103 -5.82 5.98 6.88
CA LEU A 103 -5.04 4.79 6.52
C LEU A 103 -4.93 3.77 7.67
N VAL A 104 -6.07 3.24 8.11
CA VAL A 104 -6.17 2.24 9.18
C VAL A 104 -6.85 0.95 8.69
N PRO A 105 -6.52 -0.26 9.15
CA PRO A 105 -7.16 -1.47 8.62
C PRO A 105 -8.70 -1.47 8.73
N ASP A 106 -9.26 -0.80 9.74
CA ASP A 106 -10.68 -0.85 10.09
C ASP A 106 -11.64 -0.26 9.04
N GLN A 107 -11.19 0.61 8.11
CA GLN A 107 -12.06 1.12 7.04
C GLN A 107 -12.03 0.27 5.76
N LEU A 108 -11.21 -0.77 5.71
CA LEU A 108 -11.16 -1.68 4.56
C LEU A 108 -12.29 -2.71 4.63
N SER A 109 -12.59 -3.37 3.51
CA SER A 109 -13.47 -4.53 3.46
C SER A 109 -12.96 -5.69 4.33
N GLU A 110 -13.88 -6.55 4.77
CA GLU A 110 -13.55 -7.73 5.59
C GLU A 110 -12.51 -8.64 4.89
N THR A 111 -12.60 -8.78 3.56
CA THR A 111 -11.65 -9.58 2.77
C THR A 111 -10.24 -8.99 2.84
N ALA A 112 -10.10 -7.67 2.67
CA ALA A 112 -8.82 -6.98 2.75
C ALA A 112 -8.24 -7.01 4.17
N GLN A 113 -9.09 -6.78 5.18
CA GLN A 113 -8.71 -6.91 6.60
C GLN A 113 -8.20 -8.32 6.94
N ASN A 114 -8.91 -9.36 6.50
CA ASN A 114 -8.51 -10.75 6.71
C ASN A 114 -7.15 -11.07 6.06
N TYR A 115 -6.89 -10.51 4.87
CA TYR A 115 -5.60 -10.67 4.21
C TYR A 115 -4.47 -9.95 4.97
N LEU A 116 -4.71 -8.70 5.39
CA LEU A 116 -3.76 -7.94 6.22
C LEU A 116 -3.45 -8.65 7.55
N ALA A 117 -4.47 -9.21 8.19
CA ALA A 117 -4.31 -10.00 9.42
C ALA A 117 -3.48 -11.27 9.16
N ARG A 118 -3.67 -11.93 8.01
CA ARG A 118 -2.89 -13.11 7.62
C ARG A 118 -1.41 -12.79 7.44
N ILE A 119 -1.07 -11.70 6.75
CA ILE A 119 0.33 -11.33 6.51
C ILE A 119 1.03 -10.76 7.74
N SER A 120 0.29 -10.17 8.69
CA SER A 120 0.83 -9.60 9.94
C SER A 120 0.78 -10.56 11.13
N LYS A 121 0.17 -11.74 10.98
CA LYS A 121 -0.02 -12.70 12.07
C LYS A 121 1.30 -13.05 12.75
N SER A 122 1.35 -12.83 14.06
CA SER A 122 2.51 -13.13 14.92
C SER A 122 3.78 -12.32 14.60
N GLN A 123 3.64 -11.17 13.91
CA GLN A 123 4.77 -10.33 13.53
C GLN A 123 4.80 -9.02 14.33
N ARG A 124 6.02 -8.60 14.69
CA ARG A 124 6.25 -7.24 15.20
C ARG A 124 6.38 -6.29 14.01
N LEU A 125 5.55 -5.25 13.97
CA LEU A 125 5.59 -4.21 12.94
C LEU A 125 6.22 -2.94 13.55
N PRO A 126 7.56 -2.77 13.50
CA PRO A 126 8.22 -1.57 14.03
C PRO A 126 7.80 -0.29 13.28
N LYS A 127 8.08 0.88 13.88
CA LYS A 127 8.02 2.14 13.12
C LYS A 127 9.13 2.12 12.06
N ILE A 128 8.76 2.40 10.83
CA ILE A 128 9.67 2.47 9.67
C ILE A 128 9.30 3.70 8.87
N ASP A 129 10.30 4.31 8.23
CA ASP A 129 10.11 5.35 7.24
C ASP A 129 9.69 4.72 5.90
N LEU A 130 8.45 4.96 5.49
CA LEU A 130 7.89 4.41 4.26
C LEU A 130 8.60 4.98 3.02
N MET A 131 9.12 6.21 3.11
CA MET A 131 9.75 6.88 1.98
C MET A 131 11.21 6.45 1.75
N SER A 132 11.76 5.63 2.65
CA SER A 132 13.11 5.05 2.51
C SER A 132 13.24 4.11 1.30
N TYR A 133 12.12 3.58 0.81
CA TYR A 133 12.07 2.69 -0.34
C TYR A 133 11.38 3.39 -1.52
N THR A 134 12.11 3.57 -2.61
CA THR A 134 11.62 4.20 -3.84
C THR A 134 11.28 3.21 -4.95
N GLY A 135 11.45 1.91 -4.70
CA GLY A 135 11.22 0.85 -5.70
C GLY A 135 9.74 0.57 -5.99
N TRP A 136 8.82 1.13 -5.19
CA TRP A 136 7.39 1.01 -5.42
C TRP A 136 6.73 2.38 -5.59
N LYS A 137 5.92 2.51 -6.64
CA LYS A 137 5.16 3.72 -6.92
C LYS A 137 3.74 3.57 -6.38
N ILE A 138 3.40 4.33 -5.33
CA ILE A 138 2.05 4.30 -4.75
C ILE A 138 0.97 4.49 -5.82
N GLY A 139 0.00 3.58 -5.83
CA GLY A 139 -1.10 3.50 -6.78
C GLY A 139 -0.90 2.46 -7.87
N SER A 140 0.33 1.97 -8.11
CA SER A 140 0.62 0.93 -9.13
C SER A 140 0.12 -0.46 -8.76
N GLY A 141 -0.51 -0.62 -7.59
CA GLY A 141 -1.16 -1.86 -7.21
C GLY A 141 -2.37 -2.21 -8.05
N ASP A 142 -2.93 -1.26 -8.80
CA ASP A 142 -4.02 -1.46 -9.77
C ASP A 142 -3.74 -2.54 -10.82
N GLN A 143 -2.48 -2.73 -11.19
CA GLN A 143 -2.07 -3.78 -12.15
C GLN A 143 -2.30 -5.20 -11.62
N TYR A 144 -2.30 -5.36 -10.29
CA TYR A 144 -2.41 -6.64 -9.60
C TYR A 144 -3.79 -6.83 -8.95
N LEU A 145 -4.37 -5.73 -8.47
CA LEU A 145 -5.70 -5.65 -7.87
C LEU A 145 -6.74 -5.37 -8.95
N LYS A 146 -7.03 -6.39 -9.75
CA LYS A 146 -8.06 -6.29 -10.78
C LYS A 146 -9.44 -6.56 -10.18
N ASP A 147 -10.41 -5.84 -10.71
CA ASP A 147 -11.83 -6.04 -10.46
C ASP A 147 -12.22 -7.38 -11.10
N GLU A 148 -12.39 -8.43 -10.30
CA GLU A 148 -13.12 -9.65 -10.74
C GLU A 148 -14.63 -9.42 -10.61
#